data_AF-A0A2V9P0B2-F1
#
_entry.id   AF-A0A2V9P0B2-F1
#
_cell.length_a   1.000
_cell.length_b   1.000
_cell.length_c   1.000
_cell.angle_alpha   90.00
_cell.angle_beta   90.00
_cell.angle_gamma   90.00
#
_symmetry.space_group_name_H-M   'P 1'
#
loop_
_entity.id
_entity.type
_entity.pdbx_description
1 polymer ?
#
loop_
_entity_poly.entity_id
_entity_poly.type
_entity_poly.pdbx_seq_one_letter_code
_entity_poly.pdbx_strand_id
1 'polypeptide(L)'
;MASWAIKFAVASVFTVQFAFGQQTSPSVPQSAEQTKQAQQKEDSQRMLGVLPQFAVTNEKHPPPLMPRQKFRLCYRTAFDPVEFGVVGFEAGISQANDSFSGYGQGASGYAKRYGAAFTDQASSDFFTNFAYPVLLKQDPRYFRMGEGSVKRRIGHALAQEFVGHKDGGDATFNWPTALGALTAGSISNTYYPAEDRGFGLTMTRSGVALLYGSLGGLGSEFWPDISRKLHRHKDKLSAGDQTQKK
;
A
#
# COMPACT_ATOMS: atom_id res chain seq x y z
N MET A 1 34.06 12.16 9.65
CA MET A 1 32.83 12.34 10.45
C MET A 1 31.79 13.01 9.55
N ALA A 2 31.14 12.19 8.73
CA ALA A 2 30.30 12.65 7.62
C ALA A 2 28.96 13.17 8.14
N SER A 3 28.80 14.49 8.12
CA SER A 3 27.51 15.18 8.20
C SER A 3 26.91 15.19 6.80
N TRP A 4 25.98 14.28 6.53
CA TRP A 4 25.19 14.28 5.31
C TRP A 4 23.74 13.96 5.68
N ALA A 5 22.98 15.00 5.99
CA ALA A 5 21.54 14.89 6.17
C ALA A 5 20.85 16.08 5.49
N ILE A 6 20.38 15.78 4.28
CA ILE A 6 19.13 16.28 3.69
C ILE A 6 19.11 17.78 3.40
N LYS A 7 19.62 18.12 2.21
CA LYS A 7 19.11 19.23 1.41
C LYS A 7 18.40 18.64 0.20
N PHE A 8 17.07 18.64 0.19
CA PHE A 8 16.31 18.51 -1.06
C PHE A 8 15.28 19.63 -1.14
N ALA A 9 15.48 20.45 -2.16
CA ALA A 9 14.66 21.60 -2.51
C ALA A 9 13.31 21.13 -3.07
N VAL A 10 12.24 21.74 -2.58
CA VAL A 10 10.89 21.65 -3.17
C VAL A 10 10.77 22.76 -4.21
N ALA A 11 10.72 22.38 -5.48
CA ALA A 11 10.13 23.19 -6.55
C ALA A 11 10.00 22.36 -7.83
N SER A 12 8.75 22.10 -8.26
CA SER A 12 8.26 22.33 -9.63
C SER A 12 6.92 21.62 -9.81
N VAL A 13 5.84 22.40 -9.75
CA VAL A 13 4.52 22.01 -10.25
C VAL A 13 4.61 22.00 -11.77
N PHE A 14 4.52 20.82 -12.38
CA PHE A 14 4.24 20.69 -13.81
C PHE A 14 2.78 20.30 -13.97
N THR A 15 1.97 21.28 -14.36
CA THR A 15 0.60 21.07 -14.82
C THR A 15 0.67 20.44 -16.21
N VAL A 16 0.35 19.15 -16.32
CA VAL A 16 0.10 18.52 -17.63
C VAL A 16 -1.40 18.54 -17.88
N GLN A 17 -1.82 19.45 -18.74
CA GLN A 17 -3.17 19.53 -19.28
C GLN A 17 -3.34 18.39 -20.31
N PHE A 18 -4.13 17.36 -19.99
CA PHE A 18 -4.61 16.41 -21.01
C PHE A 18 -5.93 16.91 -21.59
N ALA A 19 -5.88 17.38 -22.83
CA ALA A 19 -7.06 17.49 -23.67
C ALA A 19 -7.54 16.07 -24.02
N PHE A 20 -8.62 15.62 -23.40
CA PHE A 20 -9.32 14.41 -23.84
C PHE A 20 -10.19 14.75 -25.04
N GLY A 21 -9.71 14.38 -26.23
CA GLY A 21 -10.60 14.14 -27.37
C GLY A 21 -11.53 12.98 -27.02
N GLN A 22 -12.83 13.22 -27.08
CA GLN A 22 -13.85 12.18 -26.91
C GLN A 22 -13.70 11.16 -28.03
N GLN A 23 -13.18 9.98 -27.71
CA GLN A 23 -13.33 8.80 -28.55
C GLN A 23 -14.35 7.88 -27.87
N THR A 24 -15.61 8.09 -28.23
CA THR A 24 -16.71 7.20 -27.90
C THR A 24 -16.50 5.87 -28.62
N SER A 25 -16.29 4.79 -27.87
CA SER A 25 -16.50 3.42 -28.34
C SER A 25 -17.00 2.55 -27.18
N PRO A 26 -17.89 1.59 -27.45
CA PRO A 26 -19.04 1.29 -26.59
C PRO A 26 -18.67 0.41 -25.39
N SER A 27 -19.24 0.76 -24.24
CA SER A 27 -19.28 -0.07 -23.03
C SER A 27 -20.19 -1.28 -23.25
N VAL A 28 -19.58 -2.46 -23.31
CA VAL A 28 -20.30 -3.73 -23.13
C VAL A 28 -20.74 -3.82 -21.66
N PRO A 29 -22.01 -4.11 -21.34
CA PRO A 29 -22.42 -4.32 -19.96
C PRO A 29 -21.81 -5.63 -19.46
N GLN A 30 -20.76 -5.51 -18.63
CA GLN A 30 -20.11 -6.62 -17.95
C GLN A 30 -21.15 -7.24 -17.00
N SER A 31 -21.52 -8.51 -17.23
CA SER A 31 -22.51 -9.22 -16.41
C SER A 31 -22.05 -9.24 -14.94
N ALA A 32 -22.96 -9.06 -13.99
CA ALA A 32 -22.67 -8.98 -12.55
C ALA A 32 -21.85 -10.17 -12.01
N GLU A 33 -21.88 -11.31 -12.71
CA GLU A 33 -21.03 -12.48 -12.43
C GLU A 33 -19.56 -12.28 -12.78
N GLN A 34 -19.25 -11.65 -13.91
CA GLN A 34 -17.87 -11.35 -14.34
C GLN A 34 -17.21 -10.36 -13.39
N THR A 35 -17.98 -9.36 -12.93
CA THR A 35 -17.54 -8.39 -11.92
C THR A 35 -17.23 -9.05 -10.58
N LYS A 36 -18.10 -9.98 -10.13
CA LYS A 36 -17.86 -10.76 -8.89
C LYS A 36 -16.63 -11.65 -9.02
N GLN A 37 -16.40 -12.29 -10.16
CA GLN A 37 -15.24 -13.14 -10.40
C GLN A 37 -13.93 -12.33 -10.45
N ALA A 38 -13.93 -11.17 -11.10
CA ALA A 38 -12.78 -10.26 -11.11
C ALA A 38 -12.42 -9.80 -9.68
N GLN A 39 -13.42 -9.41 -8.90
CA GLN A 39 -13.24 -9.00 -7.53
C GLN A 39 -12.77 -10.15 -6.61
N GLN A 40 -13.31 -11.36 -6.80
CA GLN A 40 -12.82 -12.55 -6.08
C GLN A 40 -11.36 -12.87 -6.39
N LYS A 41 -10.94 -12.64 -7.64
CA LYS A 41 -9.54 -12.83 -8.04
C LYS A 41 -8.64 -11.80 -7.34
N GLU A 42 -9.00 -10.52 -7.34
CA GLU A 42 -8.28 -9.44 -6.64
C GLU A 42 -8.18 -9.70 -5.13
N ASP A 43 -9.29 -10.11 -4.50
CA ASP A 43 -9.41 -10.52 -3.09
C ASP A 43 -8.51 -11.71 -2.70
N SER A 44 -7.87 -12.38 -3.66
CA SER A 44 -6.97 -13.53 -3.43
C SER A 44 -5.53 -13.27 -3.84
N GLN A 45 -5.23 -12.10 -4.43
CA GLN A 45 -3.89 -11.80 -4.93
C GLN A 45 -2.88 -11.66 -3.79
N ARG A 46 -1.72 -12.30 -3.98
CA ARG A 46 -0.58 -12.17 -3.07
C ARG A 46 0.71 -11.83 -3.82
N MET A 47 1.39 -10.78 -3.37
CA MET A 47 2.78 -10.50 -3.74
C MET A 47 3.70 -11.53 -3.08
N LEU A 48 4.71 -12.02 -3.81
CA LEU A 48 5.61 -13.09 -3.36
C LEU A 48 4.90 -14.40 -2.96
N GLY A 49 3.61 -14.55 -3.29
CA GLY A 49 2.77 -15.65 -2.81
C GLY A 49 2.31 -15.54 -1.36
N VAL A 50 2.77 -14.52 -0.62
CA VAL A 50 2.53 -14.36 0.83
C VAL A 50 1.95 -13.00 1.19
N LEU A 51 2.52 -11.90 0.69
CA LEU A 51 2.11 -10.54 1.02
C LEU A 51 0.74 -10.21 0.40
N PRO A 52 -0.25 -9.75 1.17
CA PRO A 52 -1.58 -9.48 0.64
C PRO A 52 -1.54 -8.34 -0.40
N GLN A 53 -2.26 -8.52 -1.53
CA GLN A 53 -2.51 -7.47 -2.52
C GLN A 53 -4.01 -7.31 -2.78
N PHE A 54 -4.81 -7.42 -1.71
CA PHE A 54 -6.27 -7.36 -1.82
C PHE A 54 -6.76 -5.98 -2.28
N ALA A 55 -5.96 -4.93 -2.04
CA ALA A 55 -6.27 -3.56 -2.41
C ALA A 55 -5.70 -3.16 -3.78
N VAL A 56 -5.46 -4.09 -4.71
CA VAL A 56 -4.90 -3.79 -6.04
C VAL A 56 -5.90 -4.16 -7.13
N THR A 57 -6.24 -3.19 -7.99
CA THR A 57 -7.08 -3.40 -9.17
C THR A 57 -6.26 -3.27 -10.46
N ASN A 58 -6.51 -4.17 -11.41
CA ASN A 58 -5.99 -4.04 -12.79
C ASN A 58 -7.05 -3.49 -13.76
N GLU A 59 -8.30 -3.39 -13.32
CA GLU A 59 -9.38 -2.85 -14.12
C GLU A 59 -9.29 -1.32 -14.16
N LYS A 60 -9.47 -0.73 -15.35
CA LYS A 60 -9.44 0.73 -15.54
C LYS A 60 -10.66 1.42 -14.92
N HIS A 61 -11.81 0.74 -14.95
CA HIS A 61 -13.08 1.22 -14.42
C HIS A 61 -13.74 0.12 -13.58
N PRO A 62 -13.15 -0.25 -12.44
CA PRO A 62 -13.76 -1.22 -11.57
C PRO A 62 -15.06 -0.64 -10.99
N PRO A 63 -16.05 -1.49 -10.65
CA PRO A 63 -17.20 -1.02 -9.89
C PRO A 63 -16.74 -0.45 -8.55
N PRO A 64 -17.46 0.54 -7.99
CA PRO A 64 -17.18 1.03 -6.65
C PRO A 64 -17.36 -0.07 -5.61
N LEU A 65 -16.49 -0.05 -4.60
CA LEU A 65 -16.63 -0.93 -3.44
C LEU A 65 -17.75 -0.41 -2.52
N MET A 66 -18.70 -1.28 -2.19
CA MET A 66 -19.68 -0.99 -1.13
C MET A 66 -18.99 -0.88 0.23
N PRO A 67 -19.53 -0.13 1.21
CA PRO A 67 -18.92 0.00 2.54
C PRO A 67 -18.56 -1.34 3.21
N ARG A 68 -19.41 -2.37 3.05
CA ARG A 68 -19.12 -3.73 3.54
C ARG A 68 -17.92 -4.38 2.84
N GLN A 69 -17.72 -4.12 1.55
CA GLN A 69 -16.56 -4.61 0.80
C GLN A 69 -15.29 -3.86 1.21
N LYS A 70 -15.37 -2.54 1.43
CA LYS A 70 -14.27 -1.74 1.99
C LYS A 70 -13.86 -2.23 3.38
N PHE A 71 -14.84 -2.51 4.26
CA PHE A 71 -14.56 -3.09 5.59
C PHE A 71 -13.89 -4.46 5.48
N ARG A 72 -14.42 -5.34 4.62
CA ARG A 72 -13.85 -6.67 4.40
C ARG A 72 -12.43 -6.59 3.86
N LEU A 73 -12.16 -5.66 2.95
CA LEU A 73 -10.82 -5.39 2.42
C LEU A 73 -9.87 -5.01 3.56
N CYS A 74 -10.23 -3.98 4.33
CA CYS A 74 -9.47 -3.54 5.49
C CYS A 74 -9.21 -4.68 6.49
N TYR A 75 -10.25 -5.42 6.87
CA TYR A 75 -10.12 -6.53 7.82
C TYR A 75 -9.19 -7.64 7.31
N ARG A 76 -9.28 -7.99 6.03
CA ARG A 76 -8.42 -9.03 5.44
C ARG A 76 -6.98 -8.59 5.28
N THR A 77 -6.72 -7.30 5.09
CA THR A 77 -5.36 -6.74 5.04
C THR A 77 -4.76 -6.66 6.45
N ALA A 78 -5.45 -6.00 7.38
CA ALA A 78 -4.92 -5.72 8.73
C ALA A 78 -4.71 -6.99 9.58
N PHE A 79 -5.54 -8.02 9.37
CA PHE A 79 -5.48 -9.27 10.11
C PHE A 79 -5.00 -10.46 9.26
N ASP A 80 -4.24 -10.20 8.19
CA ASP A 80 -3.60 -11.29 7.45
C ASP A 80 -2.53 -11.98 8.33
N PRO A 81 -2.45 -13.33 8.36
CA PRO A 81 -1.43 -14.03 9.16
C PRO A 81 0.02 -13.61 8.87
N VAL A 82 0.32 -13.22 7.63
CA VAL A 82 1.67 -12.75 7.26
C VAL A 82 2.01 -11.44 7.94
N GLU A 83 1.00 -10.60 8.15
CA GLU A 83 1.15 -9.28 8.73
C GLU A 83 1.59 -9.34 10.20
N PHE A 84 1.07 -10.28 10.98
CA PHE A 84 1.56 -10.54 12.35
C PHE A 84 3.06 -10.87 12.39
N GLY A 85 3.57 -11.55 11.35
CA GLY A 85 4.98 -11.86 11.19
C GLY A 85 5.81 -10.65 10.78
N VAL A 86 5.31 -9.81 9.87
CA VAL A 86 5.95 -8.56 9.46
C VAL A 86 6.08 -7.60 10.64
N VAL A 87 5.00 -7.39 11.39
CA VAL A 87 5.01 -6.60 12.63
C VAL A 87 5.98 -7.19 13.66
N GLY A 88 6.03 -8.52 13.78
CA GLY A 88 6.96 -9.22 14.66
C GLY A 88 8.43 -8.97 14.32
N PHE A 89 8.73 -8.97 13.02
CA PHE A 89 10.06 -8.69 12.51
C PHE A 89 10.45 -7.21 12.69
N GLU A 90 9.53 -6.28 12.40
CA GLU A 90 9.72 -4.85 12.63
C GLU A 90 9.99 -4.55 14.11
N ALA A 91 9.20 -5.11 15.01
CA ALA A 91 9.41 -5.01 16.45
C ALA A 91 10.77 -5.58 16.88
N GLY A 92 11.25 -6.63 16.20
CA GLY A 92 12.57 -7.22 16.44
C GLY A 92 13.72 -6.29 16.04
N ILE A 93 13.61 -5.63 14.89
CA ILE A 93 14.56 -4.60 14.47
C ILE A 93 14.54 -3.42 15.44
N SER A 94 13.34 -2.95 15.81
CA SER A 94 13.14 -1.86 16.77
C SER A 94 13.75 -2.20 18.14
N GLN A 95 13.61 -3.44 18.59
CA GLN A 95 14.23 -3.96 19.81
C GLN A 95 15.77 -3.95 19.72
N ALA A 96 16.32 -4.46 18.61
CA ALA A 96 17.77 -4.55 18.38
C ALA A 96 18.44 -3.17 18.31
N ASN A 97 17.73 -2.17 17.78
CA ASN A 97 18.19 -0.79 17.69
C ASN A 97 17.87 0.06 18.93
N ASP A 98 17.24 -0.53 19.96
CA ASP A 98 16.73 0.19 21.13
C ASP A 98 15.87 1.42 20.77
N SER A 99 15.10 1.34 19.69
CA SER A 99 14.18 2.40 19.30
C SER A 99 13.05 2.52 20.34
N PHE A 100 12.57 3.72 20.65
CA PHE A 100 11.58 3.94 21.73
C PHE A 100 12.09 3.43 23.09
N SER A 101 13.26 3.90 23.52
CA SER A 101 14.00 3.37 24.68
C SER A 101 13.20 3.43 25.99
N GLY A 102 12.24 4.35 26.14
CA GLY A 102 11.29 4.37 27.26
C GLY A 102 10.43 3.11 27.43
N TYR A 103 10.35 2.24 26.41
CA TYR A 103 9.75 0.92 26.57
C TYR A 103 10.63 -0.09 27.33
N GLY A 104 11.94 0.17 27.41
CA GLY A 104 12.95 -0.70 27.99
C GLY A 104 13.36 -1.85 27.07
N GLN A 105 14.23 -2.72 27.58
CA GLN A 105 14.74 -3.90 26.88
C GLN A 105 14.11 -5.21 27.38
N GLY A 106 14.44 -6.32 26.73
CA GLY A 106 13.89 -7.64 27.06
C GLY A 106 12.46 -7.88 26.53
N ALA A 107 11.85 -8.97 26.97
CA ALA A 107 10.56 -9.43 26.46
C ALA A 107 9.43 -8.40 26.63
N SER A 108 9.43 -7.66 27.76
CA SER A 108 8.44 -6.59 27.98
C SER A 108 8.63 -5.42 27.00
N GLY A 109 9.87 -5.02 26.73
CA GLY A 109 10.15 -3.96 25.75
C GLY A 109 9.74 -4.38 24.34
N TYR A 110 10.04 -5.62 23.98
CA TYR A 110 9.65 -6.20 22.70
C TYR A 110 8.13 -6.25 22.55
N ALA A 111 7.40 -6.72 23.56
CA ALA A 111 5.94 -6.79 23.52
C ALA A 111 5.29 -5.41 23.36
N LYS A 112 5.84 -4.36 23.99
CA LYS A 112 5.38 -2.98 23.78
C LYS A 112 5.64 -2.48 22.36
N ARG A 113 6.83 -2.74 21.80
CA ARG A 113 7.16 -2.41 20.41
C ARG A 113 6.26 -3.14 19.41
N TYR A 114 6.01 -4.43 19.66
CA TYR A 114 5.08 -5.24 18.87
C TYR A 114 3.67 -4.68 18.91
N GLY A 115 3.14 -4.41 20.10
CA GLY A 115 1.80 -3.84 20.27
C GLY A 115 1.66 -2.47 19.62
N ALA A 116 2.69 -1.61 19.72
CA ALA A 116 2.73 -0.32 19.07
C ALA A 116 2.72 -0.44 17.54
N ALA A 117 3.62 -1.25 16.97
CA ALA A 117 3.70 -1.47 15.52
C ALA A 117 2.42 -2.10 14.96
N PHE A 118 1.83 -3.07 15.66
CA PHE A 118 0.53 -3.64 15.29
C PHE A 118 -0.57 -2.58 15.29
N THR A 119 -0.60 -1.72 16.32
CA THR A 119 -1.62 -0.67 16.44
C THR A 119 -1.44 0.41 15.37
N ASP A 120 -0.21 0.79 15.06
CA ASP A 120 0.10 1.73 13.97
C ASP A 120 -0.42 1.19 12.63
N GLN A 121 -0.07 -0.05 12.28
CA GLN A 121 -0.50 -0.65 11.02
C GLN A 121 -2.02 -0.87 10.97
N ALA A 122 -2.62 -1.46 12.01
CA ALA A 122 -4.07 -1.72 12.02
C ALA A 122 -4.89 -0.43 12.01
N SER A 123 -4.45 0.63 12.73
CA SER A 123 -5.13 1.92 12.70
C SER A 123 -4.94 2.62 11.35
N SER A 124 -3.74 2.58 10.76
CA SER A 124 -3.50 3.10 9.41
C SER A 124 -4.40 2.44 8.38
N ASP A 125 -4.50 1.11 8.38
CA ASP A 125 -5.38 0.36 7.49
C ASP A 125 -6.85 0.69 7.72
N PHE A 126 -7.28 0.83 8.97
CA PHE A 126 -8.66 1.17 9.30
C PHE A 126 -9.04 2.55 8.75
N PHE A 127 -8.21 3.57 8.97
CA PHE A 127 -8.53 4.92 8.51
C PHE A 127 -8.34 5.10 7.01
N THR A 128 -7.26 4.57 6.46
CA THR A 128 -6.90 4.72 5.03
C THR A 128 -7.74 3.84 4.12
N ASN A 129 -8.08 2.61 4.52
CA ASN A 129 -8.76 1.64 3.65
C ASN A 129 -10.26 1.48 3.96
N PHE A 130 -10.76 1.99 5.08
CA PHE A 130 -12.18 1.86 5.45
C PHE A 130 -12.85 3.17 5.88
N ALA A 131 -12.45 3.78 6.99
CA ALA A 131 -13.19 4.89 7.59
C ALA A 131 -13.27 6.10 6.64
N TYR A 132 -12.12 6.63 6.20
CA TYR A 132 -12.12 7.75 5.26
C TYR A 132 -12.65 7.39 3.87
N PRO A 133 -12.33 6.22 3.28
CA PRO A 133 -12.92 5.79 2.01
C PRO A 133 -14.45 5.72 2.02
N VAL A 134 -15.05 5.29 3.13
CA VAL A 134 -16.52 5.28 3.28
C VAL A 134 -17.06 6.70 3.45
N LEU A 135 -16.44 7.50 4.32
CA LEU A 135 -16.90 8.87 4.61
C LEU A 135 -16.78 9.80 3.39
N LEU A 136 -15.68 9.71 2.66
CA LEU A 136 -15.34 10.58 1.53
C LEU A 136 -15.76 10.01 0.18
N LYS A 137 -16.36 8.80 0.16
CA LYS A 137 -16.76 8.08 -1.06
C LYS A 137 -15.60 7.96 -2.05
N GLN A 138 -14.46 7.50 -1.55
CA GLN A 138 -13.27 7.22 -2.35
C GLN A 138 -12.97 5.72 -2.37
N ASP A 139 -12.38 5.26 -3.47
CA ASP A 139 -11.93 3.89 -3.64
C ASP A 139 -10.56 3.72 -2.97
N PRO A 140 -10.42 2.80 -1.99
CA PRO A 140 -9.16 2.57 -1.29
C PRO A 140 -8.15 1.75 -2.10
N ARG A 141 -8.51 1.25 -3.30
CA ARG A 141 -7.62 0.40 -4.09
C ARG A 141 -6.53 1.20 -4.81
N TYR A 142 -5.36 0.58 -4.95
CA TYR A 142 -4.31 0.95 -5.87
C TYR A 142 -4.70 0.54 -7.31
N PHE A 143 -4.69 1.49 -8.24
CA PHE A 143 -5.07 1.25 -9.64
C PHE A 143 -3.82 1.03 -10.48
N ARG A 144 -3.50 -0.24 -10.74
CA ARG A 144 -2.29 -0.62 -11.46
C ARG A 144 -2.35 -0.16 -12.92
N MET A 145 -1.28 0.50 -13.38
CA MET A 145 -1.15 0.92 -14.77
C MET A 145 -0.77 -0.26 -15.67
N GLY A 146 0.22 -1.05 -15.27
CA GLY A 146 0.62 -2.31 -15.89
C GLY A 146 1.30 -2.22 -17.27
N GLU A 147 1.11 -1.13 -18.00
CA GLU A 147 1.59 -0.90 -19.35
C GLU A 147 2.43 0.39 -19.47
N GLY A 148 3.22 0.50 -20.53
CA GLY A 148 4.06 1.67 -20.80
C GLY A 148 5.48 1.58 -20.23
N SER A 149 6.20 2.71 -20.29
CA SER A 149 7.62 2.77 -19.90
C SER A 149 7.80 2.71 -18.38
N VAL A 150 8.94 2.16 -17.93
CA VAL A 150 9.28 2.04 -16.50
C VAL A 150 9.18 3.37 -15.77
N LYS A 151 9.70 4.45 -16.37
CA LYS A 151 9.65 5.80 -15.78
C LYS A 151 8.21 6.30 -15.57
N ARG A 152 7.33 6.05 -16.55
CA ARG A 152 5.91 6.44 -16.45
C ARG A 152 5.21 5.67 -15.34
N ARG A 153 5.49 4.37 -15.21
CA ARG A 153 4.90 3.50 -14.18
C ARG A 153 5.40 3.85 -12.77
N ILE A 154 6.68 4.20 -12.63
CA ILE A 154 7.21 4.74 -11.36
C ILE A 154 6.49 6.05 -11.01
N GLY A 155 6.42 7.00 -11.94
CA GLY A 155 5.72 8.27 -11.72
C GLY A 155 4.25 8.07 -11.35
N HIS A 156 3.56 7.13 -12.00
CA HIS A 156 2.18 6.75 -11.69
C HIS A 156 2.04 6.17 -10.29
N ALA A 157 2.89 5.22 -9.91
CA ALA A 157 2.85 4.60 -8.59
C ALA A 157 3.08 5.60 -7.46
N LEU A 158 4.03 6.52 -7.63
CA LEU A 158 4.28 7.60 -6.67
C LEU A 158 3.14 8.64 -6.65
N ALA A 159 2.52 8.92 -7.80
CA ALA A 159 1.42 9.87 -7.88
C ALA A 159 0.16 9.36 -7.16
N GLN A 160 -0.11 8.06 -7.14
CA GLN A 160 -1.30 7.50 -6.49
C GLN A 160 -1.35 7.69 -4.98
N GLU A 161 -0.20 7.91 -4.35
CA GLU A 161 -0.15 8.28 -2.93
C GLU A 161 -0.91 9.60 -2.67
N PHE A 162 -0.92 10.50 -3.66
CA PHE A 162 -1.60 11.80 -3.61
C PHE A 162 -2.85 11.87 -4.48
N VAL A 163 -3.01 10.94 -5.43
CA VAL A 163 -4.11 10.90 -6.41
C VAL A 163 -4.90 9.61 -6.23
N GLY A 164 -6.08 9.73 -5.65
CA GLY A 164 -7.05 8.66 -5.49
C GLY A 164 -8.17 8.73 -6.52
N HIS A 165 -9.15 7.85 -6.39
CA HIS A 165 -10.35 7.84 -7.22
C HIS A 165 -11.58 7.93 -6.32
N LYS A 166 -12.57 8.71 -6.73
CA LYS A 166 -13.90 8.63 -6.13
C LYS A 166 -14.55 7.30 -6.48
N ASP A 167 -15.53 6.88 -5.70
CA ASP A 167 -16.38 5.73 -6.03
C ASP A 167 -17.08 5.92 -7.40
N GLY A 168 -17.26 7.17 -7.85
CA GLY A 168 -17.78 7.49 -9.19
C GLY A 168 -16.76 7.38 -10.34
N GLY A 169 -15.49 7.08 -10.06
CA GLY A 169 -14.42 6.90 -11.05
C GLY A 169 -13.56 8.15 -11.31
N ASP A 170 -14.00 9.34 -10.91
CA ASP A 170 -13.22 10.58 -11.10
C ASP A 170 -11.95 10.60 -10.23
N ALA A 171 -10.84 11.05 -10.80
CA ALA A 171 -9.62 11.30 -10.06
C ALA A 171 -9.82 12.43 -9.03
N THR A 172 -9.24 12.27 -7.85
CA THR A 172 -9.31 13.25 -6.77
C THR A 172 -8.05 13.19 -5.91
N PHE A 173 -7.84 14.17 -5.03
CA PHE A 173 -6.77 14.05 -4.05
C PHE A 173 -7.05 12.86 -3.12
N ASN A 174 -6.01 12.08 -2.82
CA ASN A 174 -6.08 10.92 -1.95
C ASN A 174 -6.20 11.33 -0.48
N TRP A 175 -7.37 11.87 -0.14
CA TRP A 175 -7.72 12.27 1.21
C TRP A 175 -7.67 11.10 2.22
N PRO A 176 -8.13 9.87 1.88
CA PRO A 176 -7.99 8.73 2.77
C PRO A 176 -6.57 8.47 3.23
N THR A 177 -5.61 8.45 2.31
CA THR A 177 -4.20 8.25 2.65
C THR A 177 -3.66 9.41 3.47
N ALA A 178 -3.87 10.66 3.04
CA ALA A 178 -3.34 11.82 3.76
C ALA A 178 -3.91 11.95 5.17
N LEU A 179 -5.22 11.84 5.34
CA LEU A 179 -5.88 11.92 6.64
C LEU A 179 -5.62 10.67 7.48
N GLY A 180 -5.59 9.49 6.86
CA GLY A 180 -5.29 8.22 7.52
C GLY A 180 -3.91 8.21 8.17
N ALA A 181 -2.89 8.63 7.43
CA ALA A 181 -1.53 8.78 7.94
C ALA A 181 -1.46 9.75 9.13
N LEU A 182 -2.12 10.91 9.02
CA LEU A 182 -2.17 11.91 10.08
C LEU A 182 -2.91 11.40 11.32
N THR A 183 -4.04 10.72 11.15
CA THR A 183 -4.84 10.17 12.25
C THR A 183 -4.12 9.02 12.94
N ALA A 184 -3.55 8.08 12.20
CA ALA A 184 -2.76 6.99 12.77
C ALA A 184 -1.54 7.54 13.54
N GLY A 185 -0.78 8.47 12.95
CA GLY A 185 0.32 9.13 13.62
C GLY A 185 -0.11 9.95 14.84
N SER A 186 -1.34 10.47 14.87
CA SER A 186 -1.88 11.18 16.04
C SER A 186 -2.24 10.21 17.15
N ILE A 187 -2.92 9.10 16.82
CA ILE A 187 -3.28 8.03 17.75
C ILE A 187 -2.05 7.41 18.39
N SER A 188 -0.93 7.32 17.66
CA SER A 188 0.29 6.72 18.19
C SER A 188 0.90 7.47 19.38
N ASN A 189 0.55 8.75 19.55
CA ASN A 189 0.91 9.50 20.75
C ASN A 189 0.25 8.98 22.04
N THR A 190 -0.77 8.14 21.94
CA THR A 190 -1.44 7.58 23.12
C THR A 190 -0.66 6.45 23.77
N TYR A 191 0.16 5.73 22.99
CA TYR A 191 0.88 4.54 23.47
C TYR A 191 2.41 4.63 23.37
N TYR A 192 3.01 5.44 22.48
CA TYR A 192 4.46 5.63 22.44
C TYR A 192 5.05 6.19 23.74
N PRO A 193 6.35 6.04 24.07
CA PRO A 193 6.95 6.71 25.23
C PRO A 193 6.79 8.23 25.18
N ALA A 194 6.81 8.91 26.32
CA ALA A 194 6.50 10.34 26.39
C ALA A 194 7.44 11.21 25.53
N GLU A 195 8.72 10.83 25.49
CA GLU A 195 9.78 11.42 24.67
C GLU A 195 9.56 11.23 23.16
N ASP A 196 8.76 10.25 22.76
CA ASP A 196 8.46 9.90 21.37
C ASP A 196 7.06 10.38 20.94
N ARG A 197 6.47 11.34 21.67
CA ARG A 197 5.17 11.94 21.36
C ARG A 197 5.30 13.37 20.87
N GLY A 198 4.26 13.85 20.19
CA GLY A 198 4.08 15.25 19.87
C GLY A 198 3.91 15.49 18.38
N PHE A 199 3.52 16.72 18.06
CA PHE A 199 3.14 17.10 16.69
C PHE A 199 4.25 16.86 15.66
N GLY A 200 5.49 17.20 15.98
CA GLY A 200 6.63 16.99 15.07
C GLY A 200 6.81 15.51 14.71
N LEU A 201 6.73 14.62 15.71
CA LEU A 201 6.87 13.18 15.50
C LEU A 201 5.64 12.58 14.81
N THR A 202 4.43 13.09 15.06
CA THR A 202 3.24 12.74 14.26
C THR A 202 3.46 13.03 12.78
N MET A 203 3.98 14.21 12.43
CA MET A 203 4.24 14.59 11.04
C MET A 203 5.33 13.70 10.42
N THR A 204 6.40 13.40 11.16
CA THR A 204 7.45 12.46 10.72
C THR A 204 6.86 11.07 10.43
N ARG A 205 6.07 10.51 11.34
CA ARG A 205 5.41 9.20 11.16
C ARG A 205 4.45 9.21 9.98
N SER A 206 3.69 10.29 9.82
CA SER A 206 2.76 10.45 8.69
C SER A 206 3.54 10.43 7.37
N GLY A 207 4.67 11.14 7.29
CA GLY A 207 5.55 11.10 6.11
C GLY A 207 6.14 9.72 5.84
N VAL A 208 6.53 8.98 6.89
CA VAL A 208 7.00 7.60 6.77
C VAL A 208 5.89 6.67 6.28
N ALA A 209 4.65 6.84 6.75
CA ALA A 209 3.51 6.07 6.28
C ALA A 209 3.25 6.29 4.78
N LEU A 210 3.30 7.55 4.32
CA LEU A 210 3.19 7.87 2.88
C LEU A 210 4.32 7.27 2.04
N LEU A 211 5.54 7.22 2.61
CA LEU A 211 6.67 6.57 1.95
C LEU A 211 6.45 5.06 1.85
N TYR A 212 5.97 4.41 2.90
CA TYR A 212 5.60 2.99 2.85
C TYR A 212 4.49 2.71 1.84
N GLY A 213 3.45 3.56 1.78
CA GLY A 213 2.40 3.49 0.77
C GLY A 213 2.96 3.57 -0.65
N SER A 214 3.86 4.53 -0.90
CA SER A 214 4.55 4.70 -2.18
C SER A 214 5.38 3.48 -2.59
N LEU A 215 6.13 2.89 -1.64
CA LEU A 215 6.91 1.67 -1.86
C LEU A 215 6.00 0.46 -2.11
N GLY A 216 4.89 0.35 -1.39
CA GLY A 216 3.86 -0.66 -1.60
C GLY A 216 3.21 -0.54 -2.98
N GLY A 217 2.93 0.68 -3.43
CA GLY A 217 2.42 0.97 -4.77
C GLY A 217 3.41 0.58 -5.86
N LEU A 218 4.70 0.87 -5.70
CA LEU A 218 5.76 0.40 -6.61
C LEU A 218 5.84 -1.13 -6.64
N GLY A 219 5.78 -1.77 -5.46
CA GLY A 219 5.70 -3.22 -5.35
C GLY A 219 4.52 -3.77 -6.15
N SER A 220 3.33 -3.20 -5.95
CA SER A 220 2.10 -3.60 -6.62
C SER A 220 2.15 -3.42 -8.14
N GLU A 221 2.74 -2.31 -8.59
CA GLU A 221 2.89 -2.00 -10.01
C GLU A 221 3.79 -3.01 -10.73
N PHE A 222 4.96 -3.32 -10.16
CA PHE A 222 6.02 -4.09 -10.81
C PHE A 222 6.06 -5.58 -10.44
N TRP A 223 5.41 -6.00 -9.35
CA TRP A 223 5.41 -7.39 -8.90
C TRP A 223 4.96 -8.39 -9.98
N PRO A 224 3.88 -8.15 -10.74
CA PRO A 224 3.46 -9.09 -11.78
C PRO A 224 4.53 -9.33 -12.87
N ASP A 225 5.35 -8.33 -13.18
CA ASP A 225 6.41 -8.46 -14.17
C ASP A 225 7.62 -9.22 -13.62
N ILE A 226 7.97 -8.97 -12.36
CA ILE A 226 9.01 -9.70 -11.64
C ILE A 226 8.63 -11.18 -11.53
N SER A 227 7.41 -11.46 -11.07
CA SER A 227 6.87 -12.81 -10.96
C SER A 227 6.88 -13.54 -12.31
N ARG A 228 6.45 -12.89 -13.40
CA ARG A 228 6.48 -13.49 -14.75
C ARG A 228 7.90 -13.83 -15.20
N LYS A 229 8.89 -12.99 -14.92
CA LYS A 229 10.30 -13.25 -15.25
C LYS A 229 10.86 -14.42 -14.45
N LEU A 230 10.55 -14.50 -13.15
CA LEU A 230 11.00 -15.57 -12.27
C LEU A 230 10.42 -16.94 -12.67
N HIS A 231 9.11 -17.01 -12.94
CA HIS A 231 8.48 -18.25 -13.40
C HIS A 231 9.05 -18.73 -14.74
N ARG A 232 9.21 -17.84 -15.73
CA ARG A 232 9.84 -18.19 -17.02
C ARG A 232 11.28 -18.68 -16.87
N HIS A 233 12.03 -18.16 -15.90
CA HIS A 233 13.38 -18.66 -15.60
C HIS A 233 13.35 -20.09 -15.02
N LYS A 234 12.42 -20.36 -14.11
CA LYS A 234 12.24 -21.68 -13.51
C LYS A 234 11.84 -22.74 -14.53
N ASP A 235 10.94 -22.41 -15.46
CA ASP A 235 10.52 -23.31 -16.52
C ASP A 235 11.68 -23.65 -17.48
N LYS A 236 12.51 -22.66 -17.82
CA LYS A 236 13.71 -22.86 -18.65
C LYS A 236 14.77 -23.73 -17.96
N LEU A 237 15.00 -23.54 -16.66
CA LEU A 237 15.91 -24.37 -15.88
C LEU A 237 15.41 -25.82 -15.81
N SER A 238 14.12 -26.02 -15.56
CA SER A 238 13.51 -27.35 -15.53
C SER A 238 13.54 -28.06 -16.89
N ALA A 239 13.40 -27.32 -18.00
CA ALA A 239 13.51 -27.87 -19.35
C ALA A 239 14.96 -28.23 -19.71
N GLY A 240 15.94 -27.42 -19.28
CA GLY A 240 17.37 -27.67 -19.49
C GLY A 240 17.86 -28.94 -18.79
N ASP A 241 17.48 -29.15 -17.53
CA ASP A 241 17.84 -30.35 -16.74
C ASP A 241 17.24 -31.64 -17.31
N GLN A 242 16.04 -31.58 -17.90
CA GLN A 242 15.44 -32.74 -18.57
C GLN A 242 16.11 -33.08 -19.91
N THR A 243 16.75 -32.11 -20.56
CA THR A 243 17.43 -32.33 -21.85
C THR A 243 18.83 -32.91 -21.66
N GLN A 244 19.47 -32.72 -20.49
CA GLN A 244 20.79 -33.30 -20.17
C GLN A 244 20.73 -34.72 -19.58
N LYS A 245 19.53 -35.25 -19.28
CA LYS A 245 19.32 -36.61 -18.74
C LYS A 245 18.97 -37.66 -19.80
N LYS A 246 19.12 -37.36 -21.09
CA LYS A 246 19.01 -38.31 -22.21
C LYS A 246 20.36 -38.47 -22.88
#